data_AF-A0A1I7RY53-F1
#
_entry.id   AF-A0A1I7RY53-F1
#
_cell.length_a   1.000
_cell.length_b   1.000
_cell.length_c   1.000
_cell.angle_alpha   90.00
_cell.angle_beta   90.00
_cell.angle_gamma   90.00
#
_symmetry.space_group_name_H-M   'P 1'
#
loop_
_entity.id
_entity.type
_entity.pdbx_description
1 polymer ?
#
loop_
_entity_poly.entity_id
_entity_poly.type
_entity_poly.pdbx_seq_one_letter_code
_entity_poly.pdbx_strand_id
1 'polypeptide(L)'
;MRVHALSKCSYSRKSDLQKFKGRFQWWKDPVYVAPVSHPLHIGPDFSVLGGREPRITNYPALKRQQEQEELGKRIVTLLKQVNDAQEIHNQFQKSETNLANEIKKWTPSSKGNQQFN
;
A
#
# COMPACT_ATOMS: atom_id res chain seq x y z
N MET A 1 -22.80 -5.09 -12.86
CA MET A 1 -21.60 -4.87 -12.02
C MET A 1 -20.63 -3.98 -12.78
N ARG A 2 -20.45 -2.73 -12.35
CA ARG A 2 -19.54 -1.76 -13.01
C ARG A 2 -18.16 -1.90 -12.37
N VAL A 3 -17.21 -2.46 -13.12
CA VAL A 3 -15.80 -2.51 -12.76
C VAL A 3 -15.27 -1.09 -12.85
N HIS A 4 -14.94 -0.47 -11.73
CA HIS A 4 -14.26 0.82 -11.73
C HIS A 4 -12.87 0.62 -12.35
N ALA A 5 -12.68 1.20 -13.53
CA ALA A 5 -11.40 1.24 -14.20
C ALA A 5 -10.35 1.81 -13.24
N LEU A 6 -9.33 1.00 -12.94
CA LEU A 6 -8.16 1.45 -12.22
C LEU A 6 -7.58 2.65 -12.97
N SER A 7 -7.68 3.82 -12.33
CA SER A 7 -7.08 5.07 -12.80
C SER A 7 -5.62 4.79 -13.09
N LYS A 8 -5.28 4.91 -14.38
CA LYS A 8 -3.93 4.75 -14.90
C LYS A 8 -3.02 5.68 -14.11
N CYS A 9 -2.14 5.12 -13.28
CA CYS A 9 -0.95 5.82 -12.85
C CYS A 9 -0.15 6.10 -14.13
N SER A 10 -0.31 7.30 -14.67
CA SER A 10 0.34 7.73 -15.90
C SER A 10 1.77 8.16 -15.58
N TYR A 11 2.60 7.21 -15.14
CA TYR A 11 4.04 7.36 -15.36
C TYR A 11 4.29 7.00 -16.82
N SER A 12 4.70 8.01 -17.58
CA SER A 12 4.81 8.02 -19.04
C SER A 12 5.73 6.91 -19.56
N ARG A 13 5.15 5.74 -19.88
CA ARG A 13 5.77 4.64 -20.64
C ARG A 13 5.89 4.92 -22.15
N LYS A 14 5.94 6.19 -22.56
CA LYS A 14 6.00 6.54 -24.00
C LYS A 14 7.42 6.55 -24.59
N SER A 15 8.47 6.36 -23.78
CA SER A 15 9.86 6.44 -24.25
C SER A 15 10.61 5.09 -24.30
N ASP A 16 10.01 3.99 -23.85
CA ASP A 16 10.76 2.75 -23.61
C ASP A 16 11.07 1.91 -24.85
N LEU A 17 10.39 2.16 -25.98
CA LEU A 17 10.62 1.44 -27.23
C LEU A 17 11.72 2.06 -28.13
N GLN A 18 12.29 3.21 -27.77
CA GLN A 18 13.35 3.87 -28.54
C GLN A 18 14.75 3.79 -27.89
N LYS A 19 14.89 3.23 -26.68
CA LYS A 19 16.12 3.34 -25.89
C LYS A 19 17.24 2.35 -26.25
N PHE A 20 17.01 1.36 -27.10
CA PHE A 20 18.00 0.31 -27.41
C PHE A 20 18.70 0.49 -28.76
N LYS A 21 19.33 1.65 -28.98
CA LYS A 21 20.45 1.77 -29.93
C LYS A 21 21.70 2.22 -29.15
N GLY A 22 22.49 1.26 -28.65
CA GLY A 22 23.76 1.55 -27.95
C GLY A 22 24.18 0.47 -26.93
N ARG A 23 25.35 0.65 -26.30
CA ARG A 23 25.82 -0.22 -25.20
C ARG A 23 24.90 -0.06 -23.99
N PHE A 24 24.54 -1.18 -23.36
CA PHE A 24 23.68 -1.23 -22.17
C PHE A 24 24.26 -0.40 -21.02
N GLN A 25 23.59 0.67 -20.64
CA GLN A 25 24.00 1.60 -19.57
C GLN A 25 23.11 1.38 -18.35
N TRP A 26 23.39 0.31 -17.60
CA TRP A 26 22.64 -0.11 -16.41
C TRP A 26 22.55 0.96 -15.31
N TRP A 27 23.47 1.94 -15.30
CA TRP A 27 23.46 3.07 -14.38
C TRP A 27 22.47 4.18 -14.75
N LYS A 28 21.92 4.18 -15.98
CA LYS A 28 20.90 5.15 -16.42
C LYS A 28 19.47 4.76 -16.04
N ASP A 29 19.26 3.47 -15.78
CA ASP A 29 18.00 2.92 -15.29
C ASP A 29 18.23 2.34 -13.89
N PRO A 30 18.42 3.18 -12.86
CA PRO A 30 18.59 2.68 -11.50
C PRO A 30 17.35 1.89 -11.07
N VAL A 31 17.59 0.72 -10.47
CA VAL A 31 16.55 -0.21 -9.97
C VAL A 31 15.59 0.48 -8.98
N TYR A 32 16.05 1.54 -8.32
CA TYR A 32 15.24 2.37 -7.45
C TYR A 32 15.58 3.85 -7.67
N VAL A 33 14.70 4.57 -8.34
CA VAL A 33 14.65 6.04 -8.23
C VAL A 33 13.77 6.32 -7.03
N ALA A 34 14.36 6.68 -5.88
CA ALA A 34 13.59 7.31 -4.82
C ALA A 34 12.81 8.47 -5.46
N PRO A 35 11.58 8.81 -5.05
CA PRO A 35 10.89 9.99 -5.53
C PRO A 35 11.63 11.23 -5.04
N VAL A 36 12.79 11.52 -5.64
CA VAL A 36 13.63 12.66 -5.32
C VAL A 36 12.89 13.85 -5.89
N SER A 37 12.25 14.61 -5.02
CA SER A 37 11.83 15.96 -5.36
C SER A 37 13.06 16.70 -5.83
N HIS A 38 13.01 17.29 -7.02
CA HIS A 38 14.12 18.07 -7.54
C HIS A 38 14.53 19.12 -6.47
N PRO A 39 15.83 19.31 -6.18
CA PRO A 39 16.26 20.20 -5.10
C PRO A 39 15.71 21.62 -5.21
N LEU A 40 15.52 22.12 -6.44
CA LEU A 40 14.94 23.44 -6.71
C LEU A 40 13.43 23.52 -6.40
N HIS A 41 12.77 22.39 -6.13
CA HIS A 41 11.38 22.34 -5.67
C HIS A 41 11.27 22.13 -4.17
N ILE A 42 12.41 22.12 -3.45
CA ILE A 42 12.48 21.93 -2.01
C ILE A 42 12.95 23.23 -1.38
N GLY A 43 12.17 23.73 -0.41
CA GLY A 43 12.50 24.95 0.33
C GLY A 43 12.03 26.22 -0.37
N PRO A 44 12.21 27.36 0.29
CA PRO A 44 11.86 28.67 -0.25
C PRO A 44 12.96 29.23 -1.15
N ASP A 45 12.58 29.90 -2.23
CA ASP A 45 13.51 30.49 -3.20
C ASP A 45 14.19 31.77 -2.67
N PHE A 46 13.68 32.32 -1.57
CA PHE A 46 14.17 33.55 -0.96
C PHE A 46 14.16 33.47 0.56
N SER A 47 14.96 34.33 1.20
CA SER A 47 15.02 34.50 2.65
C SER A 47 14.65 35.93 3.02
N VAL A 48 13.94 36.13 4.13
CA VAL A 48 13.64 37.48 4.63
C VAL A 48 14.86 38.06 5.33
N LEU A 49 15.21 39.32 5.03
CA LEU A 49 16.23 40.06 5.76
C LEU A 49 15.86 40.09 7.26
N GLY A 50 16.74 39.56 8.11
CA GLY A 50 16.45 39.30 9.53
C GLY A 50 16.28 37.82 9.89
N GLY A 51 16.55 36.90 8.96
CA GLY A 51 16.70 35.46 9.25
C GLY A 51 15.40 34.72 9.54
N ARG A 52 14.25 35.35 9.29
CA ARG A 52 12.95 34.67 9.38
C ARG A 52 12.78 33.75 8.20
N GLU A 53 12.52 32.48 8.47
CA GLU A 53 12.18 31.51 7.44
C GLU A 53 10.80 31.84 6.85
N PRO A 54 10.68 32.04 5.53
CA PRO A 54 9.39 32.20 4.90
C PRO A 54 8.60 30.91 5.01
N ARG A 55 7.32 31.01 5.42
CA ARG A 55 6.39 29.89 5.29
C ARG A 55 6.21 29.60 3.81
N ILE A 56 6.51 28.35 3.41
CA ILE A 56 6.46 27.76 2.07
C ILE A 56 5.73 28.64 1.04
N THR A 57 6.50 29.18 0.09
CA THR A 57 6.03 30.17 -0.88
C THR A 57 5.64 29.56 -2.23
N ASN A 58 6.04 28.30 -2.45
CA ASN A 58 6.01 27.68 -3.78
C ASN A 58 4.76 26.79 -3.91
N TYR A 59 3.86 27.12 -4.85
CA TYR A 59 2.67 26.32 -5.14
C TYR A 59 2.95 24.82 -5.39
N PRO A 60 4.01 24.42 -6.13
CA PRO A 60 4.34 23.01 -6.31
C PRO A 60 4.72 22.29 -5.00
N ALA A 61 5.34 23.00 -4.06
CA ALA A 61 5.70 22.44 -2.75
C ALA A 61 4.44 22.21 -1.90
N LEU A 62 3.51 23.17 -1.89
CA LEU A 62 2.21 23.02 -1.21
C LEU A 62 1.40 21.85 -1.78
N LYS A 63 1.31 21.76 -3.11
CA LYS A 63 0.59 20.67 -3.78
C LYS A 63 1.19 19.31 -3.42
N ARG A 64 2.52 19.19 -3.42
CA ARG A 64 3.20 17.94 -3.01
C ARG A 64 2.87 17.57 -1.56
N GLN A 65 2.89 18.55 -0.64
CA GLN A 65 2.54 18.29 0.76
C GLN A 65 1.10 17.80 0.89
N GLN A 66 0.16 18.45 0.20
CA GLN A 66 -1.22 18.01 0.17
C GLN A 66 -1.37 16.58 -0.38
N GLU A 67 -0.72 16.27 -1.49
CA GLU A 67 -0.71 14.92 -2.07
C GLU A 67 -0.14 13.89 -1.09
N GLN A 68 0.93 14.22 -0.36
CA GLN A 68 1.51 13.34 0.66
C GLN A 68 0.56 13.09 1.83
N GLU A 69 -0.15 14.11 2.31
CA GLU A 69 -1.16 13.95 3.35
C GLU A 69 -2.33 13.07 2.89
N GLU A 70 -2.83 13.30 1.68
CA GLU A 70 -3.90 12.50 1.09
C GLU A 70 -3.49 11.04 0.90
N LEU A 71 -2.25 10.80 0.44
CA LEU A 71 -1.67 9.46 0.35
C LEU A 71 -1.56 8.80 1.73
N GLY A 72 -1.08 9.52 2.75
CA GLY A 72 -1.00 9.01 4.11
C GLY A 72 -2.36 8.58 4.65
N LYS A 73 -3.38 9.44 4.51
CA LYS A 73 -4.78 9.13 4.91
C LYS A 73 -5.29 7.89 4.20
N ARG A 74 -5.02 7.76 2.89
CA ARG A 74 -5.44 6.61 2.10
C ARG A 74 -4.76 5.32 2.54
N ILE A 75 -3.47 5.34 2.82
CA ILE A 75 -2.71 4.17 3.29
C ILE A 75 -3.30 3.67 4.62
N VAL A 76 -3.47 4.57 5.59
CA VAL A 76 -4.05 4.22 6.90
C VAL A 76 -5.46 3.62 6.74
N THR A 77 -6.27 4.20 5.86
CA THR A 77 -7.63 3.71 5.58
C THR A 77 -7.60 2.29 5.01
N LEU A 78 -6.73 2.03 4.03
CA LEU A 78 -6.60 0.69 3.41
C LEU A 78 -6.08 -0.35 4.40
N LEU A 79 -5.07 0.00 5.22
CA LEU A 79 -4.55 -0.89 6.25
C LEU A 79 -5.64 -1.25 7.27
N LYS A 80 -6.46 -0.28 7.67
CA LYS A 80 -7.60 -0.53 8.55
C LYS A 80 -8.60 -1.50 7.91
N GLN A 81 -8.98 -1.29 6.65
CA GLN A 81 -9.89 -2.19 5.93
C GLN A 81 -9.37 -3.63 5.85
N VAL A 82 -8.07 -3.81 5.63
CA VAL A 82 -7.43 -5.13 5.63
C VAL A 82 -7.49 -5.77 7.00
N ASN A 83 -7.18 -5.02 8.06
CA ASN A 83 -7.25 -5.52 9.42
C ASN A 83 -8.68 -5.94 9.81
N ASP A 84 -9.67 -5.10 9.51
CA ASP A 84 -11.08 -5.39 9.77
C ASP A 84 -11.52 -6.68 9.03
N ALA A 85 -11.11 -6.85 7.76
CA ALA A 85 -11.39 -8.05 6.99
C ALA A 85 -10.72 -9.31 7.58
N GLN A 86 -9.50 -9.19 8.09
CA GLN A 86 -8.80 -10.27 8.77
C GLN A 86 -9.49 -10.68 10.07
N GLU A 87 -9.96 -9.70 10.85
CA GLU A 87 -10.69 -9.96 12.09
C GLU A 87 -11.99 -10.73 11.83
N ILE A 88 -12.78 -10.30 10.84
CA ILE A 88 -14.00 -11.00 10.42
C ILE A 88 -13.69 -12.43 9.98
N HIS A 89 -12.64 -12.61 9.17
CA HIS A 89 -12.23 -13.94 8.72
C HIS A 89 -11.82 -14.86 9.87
N ASN A 90 -11.08 -14.34 10.84
CA ASN A 90 -10.66 -15.09 12.03
C ASN A 90 -11.85 -15.47 12.90
N GLN A 91 -12.85 -14.59 13.05
CA GLN A 91 -14.10 -14.90 13.76
C GLN A 91 -14.88 -16.00 13.05
N PHE A 92 -14.97 -15.92 11.71
CA PHE A 92 -15.62 -16.95 10.90
C PHE A 92 -14.95 -18.32 11.07
N GLN A 93 -13.61 -18.40 10.94
CA GLN A 93 -12.88 -19.65 11.14
C GLN A 93 -13.11 -20.23 12.55
N LYS A 94 -13.07 -19.38 13.59
CA LYS A 94 -13.38 -19.82 14.96
C LYS A 94 -14.78 -20.41 15.06
N SER A 95 -15.78 -19.75 14.47
CA SER A 95 -17.16 -20.24 14.47
C SER A 95 -17.30 -21.61 13.78
N GLU A 96 -16.65 -21.82 12.64
CA GLU A 96 -16.65 -23.11 11.94
C GLU A 96 -15.96 -24.21 12.75
N THR A 97 -14.81 -23.90 13.35
CA THR A 97 -14.08 -24.87 14.18
C THR A 97 -14.89 -25.25 15.43
N ASN A 98 -15.56 -24.29 16.06
CA ASN A 98 -16.43 -24.54 17.21
C ASN A 98 -17.62 -25.41 16.82
N LEU A 99 -18.29 -25.11 15.70
CA LEU A 99 -19.41 -25.90 15.19
C LEU A 99 -18.96 -27.33 14.82
N ALA A 100 -17.80 -27.49 14.19
CA ALA A 100 -17.24 -28.81 13.90
C ALA A 100 -16.93 -29.59 15.18
N ASN A 101 -16.43 -28.92 16.23
CA ASN A 101 -16.18 -29.54 17.53
C ASN A 101 -17.48 -29.93 18.25
N GLU A 102 -18.51 -29.10 18.17
CA GLU A 102 -19.85 -29.40 18.69
C GLU A 102 -20.44 -30.62 17.98
N ILE A 103 -20.40 -30.65 16.65
CA ILE A 103 -20.86 -31.82 15.87
C ILE A 103 -20.09 -33.06 16.29
N LYS A 104 -18.76 -33.02 16.37
CA LYS A 104 -17.94 -34.16 16.83
C LYS A 104 -18.31 -34.62 18.24
N LYS A 105 -18.61 -33.68 19.14
CA LYS A 105 -19.04 -33.99 20.52
C LYS A 105 -20.37 -34.73 20.57
N TRP A 106 -21.32 -34.35 19.73
CA TRP A 106 -22.65 -34.98 19.65
C TRP A 106 -22.69 -36.23 18.77
N THR A 107 -21.73 -36.39 17.86
CA THR A 107 -21.66 -37.56 16.98
C THR A 107 -21.34 -38.81 17.81
N PRO A 108 -22.18 -39.86 17.76
CA PRO A 108 -21.92 -41.08 18.51
C PRO A 108 -20.62 -41.74 18.04
N SER A 109 -19.80 -42.18 18.99
CA SER A 109 -18.54 -42.89 18.70
C SER A 109 -18.81 -44.34 18.28
N SER A 110 -18.09 -44.82 17.27
CA SER A 110 -18.15 -46.22 16.85
C SER A 110 -17.54 -47.13 17.92
N LYS A 111 -18.28 -48.15 18.34
CA LYS A 111 -17.85 -49.10 19.39
C LYS A 111 -16.86 -50.17 18.89
N GLY A 112 -16.56 -50.22 17.60
CA GLY A 112 -15.96 -51.40 16.95
C GLY A 112 -14.48 -51.72 17.28
N ASN A 113 -13.69 -50.76 17.75
CA ASN A 113 -12.24 -50.93 18.00
C ASN A 113 -11.81 -50.54 19.42
N GLN A 114 -12.73 -50.48 20.39
CA GLN A 114 -12.37 -50.26 21.79
C GLN A 114 -11.69 -51.53 22.31
N GLN A 115 -10.36 -51.60 22.23
CA GLN A 115 -9.60 -52.64 22.91
C GLN A 115 -9.76 -52.40 24.41
N PHE A 116 -10.51 -53.29 25.05
CA PHE A 116 -10.59 -53.41 26.49
C PHE A 116 -9.23 -53.91 26.99
N ASN A 117 -8.42 -53.02 27.56
CA ASN A 117 -7.28 -53.39 28.41
C ASN A 117 -7.77 -53.62 29.83
#